data_AF-R2NMN6-F1
#
_entry.id   AF-R2NMN6-F1
#
_cell.length_a   1.000
_cell.length_b   1.000
_cell.length_c   1.000
_cell.angle_alpha   90.00
_cell.angle_beta   90.00
_cell.angle_gamma   90.00
#
_symmetry.space_group_name_H-M   'P 1'
#
loop_
_entity.id
_entity.type
_entity.pdbx_description
1 polymer ?
#
loop_
_entity_poly.entity_id
_entity_poly.type
_entity_poly.pdbx_seq_one_letter_code
_entity_poly.pdbx_strand_id
1 'polypeptide(L)'
;MDMIYFEGQSAFLEDYKKVAKAATIDQQQVIDEVMEQLNKPTPDDKLSYILPGGDTIKGHAVRFPFRKELIAMDNEATVSTQFFYEGSPYEYEVVEDEQL
;
A
#
# COMPACT_ATOMS: atom_id res chain seq x y z
N MET A 1 -16.24 -12.27 -8.43
CA MET A 1 -14.94 -12.85 -8.06
C MET A 1 -14.19 -11.76 -7.32
N ASP A 2 -13.89 -11.95 -6.04
CA ASP A 2 -12.97 -11.07 -5.32
C ASP A 2 -11.58 -11.28 -5.92
N MET A 3 -11.16 -10.36 -6.79
CA MET A 3 -9.78 -10.34 -7.29
C MET A 3 -8.89 -9.88 -6.14
N ILE A 4 -8.06 -10.80 -5.65
CA ILE A 4 -7.00 -10.49 -4.69
C ILE A 4 -5.79 -10.08 -5.51
N TYR A 5 -5.35 -8.84 -5.36
CA TYR A 5 -4.26 -8.28 -6.14
C TYR A 5 -2.90 -8.45 -5.44
N PHE A 6 -2.90 -8.58 -4.11
CA PHE A 6 -1.71 -8.76 -3.30
C PHE A 6 -1.99 -9.57 -2.03
N GLU A 7 -0.96 -10.22 -1.50
CA GLU A 7 -1.06 -10.92 -0.23
C GLU A 7 -1.19 -9.92 0.92
N GLY A 8 -2.08 -10.19 1.88
CA GLY A 8 -2.35 -9.26 2.98
C GLY A 8 -3.37 -8.17 2.65
N GLN A 9 -4.08 -8.26 1.52
CA GLN A 9 -5.14 -7.31 1.11
C GLN A 9 -6.16 -7.02 2.23
N SER A 10 -6.63 -8.04 2.94
CA SER A 10 -7.57 -7.88 4.05
C SER A 10 -6.97 -7.06 5.20
N ALA A 11 -5.74 -7.40 5.61
CA ALA A 11 -5.04 -6.70 6.69
C ALA A 11 -4.77 -5.23 6.33
N PHE A 12 -4.36 -4.98 5.07
CA PHE A 12 -4.20 -3.63 4.56
C PHE A 12 -5.49 -2.84 4.63
N LEU A 13 -6.62 -3.39 4.17
CA LEU A 13 -7.90 -2.71 4.22
C LEU A 13 -8.36 -2.42 5.66
N GLU A 14 -8.05 -3.31 6.60
CA GLU A 14 -8.31 -3.10 8.03
C GLU A 14 -7.47 -1.96 8.60
N ASP A 15 -6.18 -1.87 8.28
CA ASP A 15 -5.32 -0.76 8.72
C ASP A 15 -5.68 0.56 8.02
N TYR A 16 -5.95 0.51 6.72
CA TYR A 16 -6.41 1.66 5.93
C TYR A 16 -7.67 2.27 6.54
N LYS A 17 -8.67 1.44 6.91
CA LYS A 17 -9.90 1.90 7.56
C LYS A 17 -9.67 2.59 8.91
N LYS A 18 -8.61 2.23 9.64
CA LYS A 18 -8.28 2.86 10.93
C LYS A 18 -7.66 4.25 10.75
N VAL A 19 -7.00 4.51 9.63
CA VAL A 19 -6.28 5.77 9.40
C VAL A 19 -6.98 6.69 8.41
N ALA A 20 -7.78 6.16 7.48
CA ALA A 20 -8.45 6.94 6.46
C ALA A 20 -9.59 7.79 7.04
N LYS A 21 -9.71 9.02 6.56
CA LYS A 21 -10.72 10.00 6.97
C LYS A 21 -12.08 9.80 6.27
N ALA A 22 -12.09 9.04 5.18
CA ALA A 22 -13.27 8.85 4.36
C ALA A 22 -14.40 8.15 5.13
N ALA A 23 -15.62 8.73 5.07
CA ALA A 23 -16.81 8.17 5.72
C ALA A 23 -17.27 6.85 5.06
N THR A 24 -16.98 6.70 3.77
CA THR A 24 -17.24 5.49 2.99
C THR A 24 -15.96 5.16 2.23
N ILE A 25 -15.40 3.97 2.48
CA ILE A 25 -14.19 3.49 1.80
C ILE A 25 -14.61 2.49 0.73
N ASP A 26 -14.44 2.88 -0.53
CA ASP A 26 -14.58 1.95 -1.64
C ASP A 26 -13.33 1.08 -1.73
N GLN A 27 -13.46 -0.18 -1.30
CA GLN A 27 -12.31 -1.07 -1.21
C GLN A 27 -11.69 -1.30 -2.59
N GLN A 28 -12.51 -1.41 -3.64
CA GLN A 28 -12.01 -1.69 -4.97
C GLN A 28 -11.18 -0.51 -5.51
N GLN A 29 -11.65 0.71 -5.28
CA GLN A 29 -10.90 1.93 -5.61
C GLN A 29 -9.57 2.02 -4.86
N VAL A 30 -9.56 1.78 -3.55
CA VAL A 30 -8.31 1.82 -2.77
C VAL A 30 -7.31 0.78 -3.29
N ILE A 31 -7.77 -0.43 -3.61
CA ILE A 31 -6.88 -1.47 -4.15
C ILE A 31 -6.34 -1.09 -5.52
N ASP A 32 -7.15 -0.49 -6.38
CA ASP A 32 -6.71 0.01 -7.68
C ASP A 32 -5.63 1.09 -7.53
N GLU A 33 -5.82 2.05 -6.63
CA GLU A 33 -4.82 3.08 -6.32
C GLU A 33 -3.52 2.50 -5.75
N VAL A 34 -3.62 1.50 -4.87
CA VAL A 34 -2.46 0.78 -4.34
C VAL A 34 -1.70 0.12 -5.48
N MET A 35 -2.39 -0.65 -6.33
CA MET A 35 -1.76 -1.29 -7.50
C MET A 35 -1.14 -0.26 -8.44
N GLU A 36 -1.80 0.86 -8.69
CA GLU A 36 -1.27 1.90 -9.55
C GLU A 36 0.03 2.49 -8.98
N GLN A 37 0.11 2.71 -7.65
CA GLN A 37 1.35 3.13 -6.99
C GLN A 37 2.42 2.04 -6.99
N LEU A 38 2.08 0.79 -6.69
CA LEU A 38 3.05 -0.32 -6.63
C LEU A 38 3.61 -0.68 -8.01
N ASN A 39 2.85 -0.48 -9.08
CA ASN A 39 3.32 -0.68 -10.45
C ASN A 39 4.18 0.47 -10.98
N LYS A 40 4.28 1.61 -10.26
CA LYS A 40 5.18 2.69 -10.68
C LYS A 40 6.64 2.27 -10.48
N PRO A 41 7.51 2.55 -11.47
CA PRO A 41 8.93 2.27 -11.34
C PRO A 41 9.50 3.11 -10.20
N THR A 42 9.82 2.46 -9.09
CA THR A 42 10.45 3.07 -7.92
C THR A 42 11.97 2.91 -8.05
N PRO A 43 12.75 4.00 -7.92
CA PRO A 43 14.22 3.94 -7.97
C PRO A 43 14.82 3.25 -6.75
N ASP A 44 14.10 3.27 -5.63
CA ASP A 44 14.40 2.51 -4.42
C ASP A 44 13.70 1.14 -4.48
N ASP A 45 14.37 0.10 -4.01
CA ASP A 45 13.79 -1.26 -3.88
C ASP A 45 12.64 -1.32 -2.85
N LYS A 46 12.35 -0.19 -2.19
CA LYS A 46 11.30 -0.03 -1.19
C LYS A 46 9.97 0.31 -1.84
N LEU A 47 9.10 -0.70 -1.95
CA LEU A 47 7.71 -0.49 -2.32
C LEU A 47 6.89 -0.04 -1.11
N SER A 48 6.04 0.95 -1.35
CA SER A 48 5.14 1.44 -0.33
C SER A 48 4.01 2.21 -0.96
N TYR A 49 2.82 2.06 -0.40
CA TYR A 49 1.69 2.91 -0.72
C TYR A 49 1.66 4.08 0.26
N ILE A 50 1.55 5.29 -0.26
CA ILE A 50 1.48 6.51 0.56
C ILE A 50 0.04 7.04 0.50
N LEU A 51 -0.62 7.03 1.64
CA LEU A 51 -1.90 7.71 1.83
C LEU A 51 -1.61 9.16 2.25
N PRO A 52 -1.91 10.16 1.40
CA PRO A 52 -1.65 11.56 1.73
C PRO A 52 -2.38 12.00 3.01
N GLY A 53 -1.75 12.90 3.76
CA GLY A 53 -2.27 13.34 5.06
C GLY A 53 -3.67 13.95 5.00
N GLY A 54 -4.03 14.59 3.88
CA GLY A 54 -5.38 15.12 3.65
C GLY A 54 -6.50 14.07 3.72
N ASP A 55 -6.17 12.82 3.37
CA ASP A 55 -7.08 11.67 3.37
C ASP A 55 -6.98 10.84 4.65
N THR A 56 -6.15 11.25 5.62
CA THR A 56 -6.01 10.58 6.92
C THR A 56 -6.73 11.32 8.04
N ILE A 57 -7.21 10.60 9.05
CA ILE A 57 -7.82 11.18 10.26
C ILE A 57 -6.83 12.04 11.06
N LYS A 58 -5.53 11.74 10.97
CA LYS A 58 -4.48 12.44 11.70
C LYS A 58 -3.93 13.66 10.96
N GLY A 59 -4.27 13.86 9.70
CA GLY A 59 -3.69 14.93 8.89
C GLY A 59 -2.24 14.69 8.45
N HIS A 60 -1.68 13.52 8.73
CA HIS A 60 -0.28 13.15 8.42
C HIS A 60 -0.25 12.04 7.39
N ALA A 61 0.64 12.10 6.41
CA ALA A 61 0.73 11.04 5.41
C ALA A 61 1.11 9.72 6.09
N VAL A 62 0.47 8.62 5.67
CA VAL A 62 0.73 7.28 6.18
C VAL A 62 1.35 6.45 5.10
N ARG A 63 2.52 5.87 5.40
CA ARG A 63 3.25 4.98 4.51
C ARG A 63 2.99 3.53 4.90
N PHE A 64 2.35 2.81 4.00
CA PHE A 64 2.08 1.39 4.11
C PHE A 64 3.21 0.61 3.43
N PRO A 65 3.94 -0.26 4.15
CA PRO A 65 5.05 -1.01 3.59
C PRO A 65 4.56 -2.16 2.72
N PHE A 66 5.16 -2.28 1.53
CA PHE A 66 4.90 -3.37 0.59
C PHE A 66 6.21 -4.02 0.15
N ARG A 67 6.13 -5.31 -0.18
CA ARG A 67 7.20 -6.07 -0.79
C ARG A 67 6.73 -6.61 -2.14
N LYS A 68 7.61 -6.62 -3.13
CA LYS A 68 7.42 -7.41 -4.36
C LYS A 68 8.31 -8.65 -4.28
N GLU A 69 7.78 -9.78 -4.68
CA GLU A 69 8.58 -10.99 -4.89
C GLU A 69 8.36 -11.50 -6.32
N LEU A 70 9.45 -11.95 -6.95
CA LEU A 70 9.42 -12.58 -8.25
C LEU A 70 9.28 -14.08 -8.04
N ILE A 71 8.12 -14.62 -8.36
CA ILE A 71 7.84 -16.06 -8.20
C ILE A 71 8.04 -16.73 -9.54
N ALA A 72 8.95 -17.71 -9.58
CA ALA A 72 9.16 -18.54 -10.75
C ALA A 72 8.02 -19.55 -10.87
N MET A 73 7.30 -19.53 -11.99
CA MET A 73 6.32 -20.55 -12.30
C MET A 73 7.01 -21.68 -13.06
N ASP A 74 7.18 -22.83 -12.38
CA ASP A 74 7.96 -24.00 -12.81
C ASP A 74 7.58 -24.56 -14.20
N ASN A 75 6.36 -24.27 -14.68
CA ASN A 75 5.84 -24.83 -15.94
C ASN A 75 6.15 -24.01 -17.21
N GLU A 76 6.52 -22.74 -17.13
CA GLU A 76 6.55 -21.86 -18.32
C GLU A 76 7.73 -20.88 -18.40
N ALA A 77 8.77 -21.05 -17.58
CA ALA A 77 9.89 -20.08 -17.49
C ALA A 77 9.42 -18.61 -17.38
N THR A 78 8.23 -18.41 -16.81
CA THR A 78 7.62 -17.11 -16.59
C THR A 78 7.79 -16.76 -15.12
N VAL A 79 8.34 -15.57 -14.86
CA VAL A 79 8.33 -14.98 -13.52
C VAL A 79 7.09 -14.11 -13.39
N SER A 80 6.33 -14.30 -12.32
CA SER A 80 5.24 -13.40 -11.95
C SER A 80 5.66 -12.53 -10.78
N THR A 81 5.33 -11.24 -10.87
CA THR A 81 5.50 -10.31 -9.75
C THR A 81 4.30 -10.45 -8.83
N GLN A 82 4.54 -10.86 -7.59
CA GLN A 82 3.52 -10.87 -6.54
C GLN A 82 3.84 -9.81 -5.50
N PHE A 83 2.83 -9.03 -5.12
CA PHE A 83 2.97 -8.02 -4.08
C PHE A 83 2.46 -8.56 -2.74
N PHE A 84 3.12 -8.13 -1.66
CA PHE A 84 2.85 -8.55 -0.29
C PHE A 84 2.79 -7.30 0.59
N TYR A 85 1.70 -7.17 1.35
CA TYR A 85 1.58 -6.13 2.37
C TYR A 85 2.27 -6.61 3.65
N GLU A 86 3.32 -5.90 4.08
CA GLU A 86 4.12 -6.29 5.25
C GLU A 86 3.42 -5.98 6.58
N GLY A 87 2.34 -5.19 6.56
CA GLY A 87 1.60 -4.85 7.77
C GLY A 87 2.25 -3.77 8.62
N SER A 88 1.92 -3.78 9.91
CA SER A 88 2.46 -2.84 10.88
C SER A 88 3.90 -3.21 11.30
N PRO A 89 4.77 -2.21 11.52
CA PRO A 89 4.45 -0.80 11.68
C PRO A 89 4.38 -0.02 10.35
N TYR A 90 3.24 0.62 10.10
CA TYR A 90 3.14 1.71 9.11
C TYR A 90 3.69 3.00 9.72
N GLU A 91 4.46 3.73 8.94
CA GLU A 91 5.10 4.97 9.39
C GLU A 91 4.20 6.15 9.06
N TYR A 92 3.97 7.01 10.05
CA TYR A 92 3.46 8.36 9.76
C TYR A 92 4.66 9.17 9.30
N GLU A 93 4.56 9.84 8.14
CA GLU A 93 5.45 10.96 7.90
C GLU A 93 5.13 12.00 8.96
N VAL A 94 5.97 12.04 9.98
CA VAL A 94 6.13 13.23 10.80
C VAL A 94 6.63 14.29 9.84
N VAL A 95 5.71 15.19 9.47
CA VAL A 95 6.13 16.49 8.97
C VAL A 95 6.95 17.03 10.15
N GLU A 96 8.28 17.05 10.01
CA GLU A 96 9.09 17.93 10.83
C GLU A 96 8.54 19.32 10.50
N ASP A 97 7.60 19.78 11.32
CA ASP A 97 7.27 21.18 11.41
C ASP A 97 8.58 21.82 11.90
N GLU A 98 9.47 22.13 10.96
CA GLU A 98 10.49 23.16 11.10
C GLU A 98 9.74 24.48 11.29
N GLN A 99 9.07 24.62 12.44
CA GLN A 99 8.79 25.90 13.06
C GLN A 99 10.13 26.50 13.43
N LEU A 100 10.71 27.30 12.54
CA LEU A 100 11.47 28.51 12.90
C LEU A 100 11.68 29.46 11.71
#